data_AF-A0A976L8Y0-F1
#
_entry.id   AF-A0A976L8Y0-F1
#
_cell.length_a   1.000
_cell.length_b   1.000
_cell.length_c   1.000
_cell.angle_alpha   90.00
_cell.angle_beta   90.00
_cell.angle_gamma   90.00
#
_symmetry.space_group_name_H-M   'P 1'
#
loop_
_entity.id
_entity.type
_entity.pdbx_description
1 polymer ?
#
loop_
_entity_poly.entity_id
_entity_poly.type
_entity_poly.pdbx_seq_one_letter_code
_entity_poly.pdbx_strand_id
1 'polypeptide(L)'
;MKQHQDVPSFVVVITLLLGCYDLLRGVMHTIFLNYSALHIAGLDLSSATASDQLRLLGAFGISNYETGIALILMGLYAQRLALAMLGVIPLLYLLGYFTIKINLAGYEPSNAHWGGVMPLMVYMGISVITFLLGMRSLLKSGG
;
A
#
# COMPACT_ATOMS: atom_id res chain seq x y z
N MET A 1 14.62 -10.98 -33.32
CA MET A 1 14.06 -10.09 -32.26
C MET A 1 13.30 -10.98 -31.29
N LYS A 2 13.71 -11.07 -30.02
CA LYS A 2 12.94 -11.82 -29.02
C LYS A 2 11.61 -11.10 -28.83
N GLN A 3 10.48 -11.80 -29.01
CA GLN A 3 9.16 -11.26 -28.64
C GLN A 3 9.24 -10.81 -27.18
N HIS A 4 9.07 -9.51 -26.95
CA HIS A 4 8.81 -9.02 -25.61
C HIS A 4 7.48 -9.64 -25.21
N GLN A 5 7.53 -10.62 -24.32
CA GLN A 5 6.31 -11.08 -23.66
C GLN A 5 5.71 -9.90 -22.92
N ASP A 6 4.52 -9.54 -23.36
CA ASP A 6 3.72 -8.51 -22.75
C ASP A 6 3.18 -9.01 -21.42
N VAL A 7 3.19 -8.12 -20.43
CA VAL A 7 2.60 -8.42 -19.13
C VAL A 7 1.09 -8.53 -19.33
N PRO A 8 0.41 -9.51 -18.71
CA PRO A 8 -1.04 -9.67 -18.89
C PRO A 8 -1.80 -8.38 -18.53
N SER A 9 -2.79 -8.00 -19.35
CA SER A 9 -3.52 -6.74 -19.18
C SER A 9 -4.21 -6.61 -17.82
N PHE A 10 -4.60 -7.72 -17.18
CA PHE A 10 -5.19 -7.68 -15.84
C PHE A 10 -4.21 -7.16 -14.78
N VAL A 11 -2.89 -7.41 -14.93
CA VAL A 11 -1.86 -6.88 -14.03
C VAL A 11 -1.86 -5.36 -14.13
N VAL A 12 -1.88 -4.83 -15.36
CA VAL A 12 -1.95 -3.38 -15.60
C VAL A 12 -3.17 -2.78 -14.95
N VAL A 13 -4.36 -3.32 -15.24
CA VAL A 13 -5.63 -2.81 -14.67
C VAL A 13 -5.59 -2.81 -13.15
N ILE A 14 -5.13 -3.90 -12.53
CA ILE A 14 -5.07 -4.00 -11.07
C ILE A 14 -4.04 -3.01 -10.50
N THR A 15 -2.86 -2.88 -11.09
CA THR A 15 -1.87 -1.87 -10.66
C THR A 15 -2.45 -0.46 -10.72
N LEU A 16 -3.19 -0.11 -11.79
CA LEU A 16 -3.83 1.20 -11.90
C LEU A 16 -4.89 1.41 -10.80
N LEU A 17 -5.74 0.41 -10.55
CA LEU A 17 -6.76 0.48 -9.50
C LEU A 17 -6.14 0.63 -8.11
N LEU A 18 -5.07 -0.11 -7.81
CA LEU A 18 -4.33 0.00 -6.55
C LEU A 18 -3.65 1.37 -6.44
N GLY A 19 -3.10 1.90 -7.54
CA GLY A 19 -2.55 3.25 -7.58
C GLY A 19 -3.61 4.34 -7.30
N CYS A 20 -4.79 4.24 -7.90
CA CYS A 20 -5.91 5.12 -7.60
C CYS A 20 -6.36 5.02 -6.13
N TYR A 21 -6.39 3.80 -5.57
CA TYR A 21 -6.70 3.60 -4.17
C TYR A 21 -5.64 4.25 -3.25
N ASP A 22 -4.37 4.22 -3.61
CA ASP A 22 -3.30 4.91 -2.89
C ASP A 22 -3.49 6.43 -2.92
N LEU A 23 -3.89 7.00 -4.06
CA LEU A 23 -4.23 8.43 -4.13
C LEU A 23 -5.41 8.78 -3.21
N LEU A 24 -6.44 7.94 -3.18
CA LEU A 24 -7.56 8.10 -2.24
C LEU A 24 -7.07 8.05 -0.78
N ARG A 25 -6.20 7.10 -0.44
CA ARG A 25 -5.57 7.04 0.89
C ARG A 25 -4.75 8.29 1.20
N GLY A 26 -4.01 8.80 0.22
CA GLY A 26 -3.27 10.06 0.34
C GLY A 26 -4.19 11.23 0.68
N VAL A 27 -5.32 11.37 -0.02
CA VAL A 27 -6.35 12.38 0.29
C VAL A 27 -6.89 12.21 1.70
N MET A 28 -7.23 10.98 2.10
CA MET A 28 -7.75 10.71 3.44
C MET A 28 -6.75 11.03 4.55
N HIS A 29 -5.47 10.70 4.36
CA HIS A 29 -4.42 10.89 5.36
C HIS A 29 -3.73 12.26 5.29
N THR A 30 -4.13 13.17 4.40
CA THR A 30 -3.56 14.54 4.32
C THR A 30 -4.65 15.60 4.40
N ILE A 31 -5.62 15.58 3.48
CA ILE A 31 -6.70 16.58 3.39
C ILE A 31 -7.75 16.32 4.48
N PHE A 32 -8.15 15.05 4.66
CA PHE A 32 -9.10 14.64 5.71
C PHE A 32 -8.41 14.05 6.94
N LEU A 33 -7.18 14.51 7.24
CA LEU A 33 -6.29 13.92 8.23
C LEU A 33 -6.96 13.75 9.61
N ASN A 34 -7.61 14.78 10.15
CA ASN A 34 -8.30 14.71 11.44
C ASN A 34 -9.46 13.69 11.43
N TYR A 35 -10.23 13.66 10.34
CA TYR A 35 -11.32 12.71 10.20
C TYR A 35 -10.79 11.27 10.18
N SER A 36 -9.75 11.02 9.39
CA SER A 36 -9.11 9.71 9.29
C SER A 36 -8.48 9.27 10.61
N ALA A 37 -7.82 10.19 11.33
CA ALA A 37 -7.26 9.93 12.64
C ALA A 37 -8.33 9.46 13.65
N LEU A 38 -9.45 10.19 13.75
CA LEU A 38 -10.50 9.91 14.73
C LEU A 38 -11.41 8.74 14.36
N HIS A 39 -11.86 8.67 13.11
CA HIS A 39 -12.95 7.76 12.71
C HIS A 39 -12.46 6.49 12.00
N ILE A 40 -11.26 6.51 11.42
CA ILE A 40 -10.69 5.36 10.71
C ILE A 40 -9.62 4.69 11.55
N ALA A 41 -8.60 5.46 11.98
CA ALA A 41 -7.54 4.92 12.83
C ALA A 41 -8.00 4.76 14.29
N GLY A 42 -8.93 5.58 14.76
CA GLY A 42 -9.41 5.54 16.15
C GLY A 42 -8.38 6.10 17.14
N LEU A 43 -7.60 7.10 16.72
CA LEU A 43 -6.58 7.73 17.55
C LEU A 43 -7.20 8.64 18.62
N ASP A 44 -6.59 8.65 19.81
CA ASP A 44 -6.93 9.61 20.86
C ASP A 44 -6.15 10.92 20.68
N LEU A 45 -6.83 11.92 20.13
CA LEU A 45 -6.29 13.25 19.90
C LEU A 45 -6.43 14.19 21.11
N SER A 46 -6.90 13.72 22.27
CA SER A 46 -6.96 14.52 23.50
C SER A 46 -5.65 14.53 24.29
N SER A 47 -4.73 13.61 23.96
CA SER A 47 -3.44 13.45 24.63
C SER A 47 -2.38 14.45 24.14
N ALA A 48 -1.30 14.59 24.92
CA ALA A 48 -0.14 15.41 24.52
C ALA A 48 0.55 14.91 23.23
N THR A 49 0.30 13.66 22.81
CA THR A 49 0.91 13.07 21.61
C THR A 49 0.13 13.33 20.32
N ALA A 50 -1.04 13.98 20.39
CA ALA A 50 -1.92 14.19 19.24
C ALA A 50 -1.21 14.86 18.04
N SER A 51 -0.40 15.88 18.29
CA SER A 51 0.36 16.58 17.25
C SER A 51 1.31 15.64 16.51
N ASP A 52 2.05 14.79 17.23
CA ASP A 52 3.01 13.89 16.62
C ASP A 52 2.32 12.74 15.87
N GLN A 53 1.21 12.23 16.41
CA GLN A 53 0.38 11.24 15.73
C GLN A 53 -0.18 11.77 14.41
N LEU A 54 -0.70 12.99 14.39
CA LEU A 54 -1.20 13.63 13.17
C LEU A 54 -0.07 13.90 12.17
N ARG A 55 1.11 14.32 12.62
CA ARG A 55 2.28 14.50 11.74
C ARG A 55 2.71 13.19 11.09
N LEU A 56 2.79 12.11 11.86
CA LEU A 56 3.17 10.79 11.36
C LEU A 56 2.13 10.23 10.37
N LEU A 57 0.84 10.36 10.69
CA LEU A 57 -0.24 9.96 9.78
C LEU A 57 -0.25 10.82 8.51
N GLY A 58 -0.02 12.12 8.65
CA GLY A 58 0.15 13.06 7.53
C GLY A 58 1.31 12.69 6.61
N ALA A 59 2.48 12.40 7.19
CA ALA A 59 3.65 11.94 6.44
C ALA A 59 3.40 10.61 5.72
N PHE A 60 2.68 9.67 6.37
CA PHE A 60 2.21 8.45 5.72
C PHE A 60 1.24 8.72 4.57
N GLY A 61 0.38 9.75 4.69
CA GLY A 61 -0.47 10.19 3.60
C GLY A 61 0.29 10.73 2.39
N ILE A 62 1.39 11.46 2.61
CA ILE A 62 2.26 11.93 1.53
C ILE A 62 2.86 10.74 0.77
N SER A 63 3.37 9.74 1.49
CA SER A 63 3.91 8.54 0.82
C SER A 63 2.84 7.75 0.06
N ASN A 64 1.56 7.82 0.47
CA ASN A 64 0.47 7.24 -0.32
C ASN A 64 0.26 7.97 -1.66
N TYR A 65 0.47 9.29 -1.75
CA TYR A 65 0.47 9.97 -3.05
C TYR A 65 1.62 9.50 -3.93
N GLU A 66 2.82 9.40 -3.38
CA GLU A 66 4.00 8.94 -4.10
C GLU A 66 3.79 7.52 -4.66
N THR A 67 3.33 6.59 -3.82
CA THR A 67 3.08 5.21 -4.25
C THR A 67 1.95 5.13 -5.27
N GLY A 68 0.88 5.93 -5.10
CA GLY A 68 -0.24 5.97 -6.04
C GLY A 68 0.17 6.45 -7.43
N ILE A 69 0.89 7.57 -7.50
CA ILE A 69 1.44 8.09 -8.76
C ILE A 69 2.40 7.09 -9.38
N ALA A 70 3.32 6.52 -8.59
CA ALA A 70 4.28 5.55 -9.07
C ALA A 70 3.60 4.30 -9.66
N LEU A 71 2.60 3.74 -8.98
CA LEU A 71 1.84 2.58 -9.45
C LEU A 71 1.10 2.88 -10.76
N ILE A 72 0.47 4.06 -10.87
CA ILE A 72 -0.19 4.48 -12.10
C ILE A 72 0.81 4.56 -13.26
N LEU A 73 1.93 5.27 -13.05
CA LEU A 73 2.97 5.41 -14.08
C LEU A 73 3.58 4.06 -14.47
N MET A 74 3.85 3.18 -13.49
CA MET A 74 4.36 1.84 -13.78
C MET A 74 3.34 0.99 -14.55
N GLY A 75 2.06 1.06 -14.20
CA GLY A 75 1.00 0.37 -14.93
C GLY A 75 0.91 0.82 -16.40
N LEU A 76 1.05 2.12 -16.65
CA LEU A 76 0.97 2.69 -18.00
C LEU A 76 2.25 2.47 -18.83
N TYR A 77 3.42 2.63 -18.22
CA TYR A 77 4.69 2.79 -18.95
C TYR A 77 5.75 1.73 -18.63
N ALA A 78 5.63 1.00 -17.52
CA ALA A 78 6.64 0.05 -17.06
C ALA A 78 6.03 -1.23 -16.47
N GLN A 79 5.21 -1.93 -17.26
CA GLN A 79 4.35 -3.02 -16.78
C GLN A 79 5.10 -4.18 -16.10
N ARG A 80 6.34 -4.47 -16.51
CA ARG A 80 7.19 -5.48 -15.84
C ARG A 80 7.60 -5.03 -14.44
N LEU A 81 7.89 -3.74 -14.28
CA LEU A 81 8.17 -3.14 -12.98
C LEU A 81 6.90 -3.06 -12.14
N ALA A 82 5.74 -2.75 -12.74
CA ALA A 82 4.45 -2.84 -12.05
C ALA A 82 4.21 -4.24 -11.47
N LEU A 83 4.40 -5.29 -12.29
CA LEU A 83 4.30 -6.67 -11.81
C LEU A 83 5.25 -6.95 -10.65
N ALA A 84 6.54 -6.59 -10.78
CA ALA A 84 7.52 -6.77 -9.71
C ALA A 84 7.11 -6.04 -8.42
N MET A 85 6.61 -4.80 -8.54
CA MET A 85 6.19 -4.00 -7.40
C MET A 85 4.98 -4.59 -6.66
N LEU A 86 4.04 -5.24 -7.37
CA LEU A 86 2.95 -5.97 -6.71
C LEU A 86 3.45 -7.11 -5.81
N GLY A 87 4.63 -7.68 -6.09
CA GLY A 87 5.30 -8.63 -5.20
C GLY A 87 6.11 -7.95 -4.09
N VAL A 88 6.76 -6.81 -4.37
CA VAL A 88 7.59 -6.08 -3.39
C VAL A 88 6.74 -5.47 -2.27
N ILE A 89 5.59 -4.87 -2.60
CA ILE A 89 4.73 -4.19 -1.64
C ILE A 89 4.38 -5.09 -0.43
N PRO A 90 3.89 -6.34 -0.60
CA PRO A 90 3.64 -7.25 0.52
C PRO A 90 4.85 -7.64 1.33
N LEU A 91 6.02 -7.76 0.72
CA LEU A 91 7.24 -8.03 1.46
C LEU A 91 7.63 -6.84 2.36
N LEU A 92 7.50 -5.61 1.87
CA LEU A 92 7.81 -4.41 2.64
C LEU A 92 6.80 -4.17 3.77
N TYR A 93 5.51 -4.41 3.56
CA TYR A 93 4.52 -4.32 4.65
C TYR A 93 4.78 -5.38 5.73
N LEU A 94 5.17 -6.60 5.34
CA LEU A 94 5.53 -7.64 6.31
C LEU A 94 6.77 -7.26 7.13
N LEU A 95 7.82 -6.77 6.46
CA LEU A 95 9.02 -6.26 7.12
C LEU A 95 8.70 -5.09 8.08
N GLY A 96 7.86 -4.16 7.63
CA GLY A 96 7.41 -3.01 8.41
C GLY A 96 6.64 -3.46 9.65
N TYR A 97 5.71 -4.40 9.51
CA TYR A 97 4.96 -4.96 10.64
C TYR A 97 5.87 -5.54 11.72
N PHE A 98 6.84 -6.39 11.35
CA PHE A 98 7.76 -6.99 12.33
C PHE A 98 8.67 -5.94 12.96
N THR A 99 9.23 -5.03 12.16
CA THR A 99 10.09 -3.96 12.68
C THR A 99 9.33 -3.09 13.68
N ILE A 100 8.11 -2.67 13.36
CA ILE A 100 7.27 -1.87 14.26
C ILE A 100 6.95 -2.69 15.52
N LYS A 101 6.52 -3.94 15.38
CA LYS A 101 6.17 -4.80 16.52
C LYS A 101 7.31 -4.98 17.51
N ILE A 102 8.54 -5.16 17.02
CA ILE A 102 9.74 -5.28 17.87
C ILE A 102 9.99 -3.99 18.64
N ASN A 103 9.90 -2.83 17.97
CA ASN A 103 10.15 -1.53 18.60
C ASN A 103 9.03 -1.10 19.57
N LEU A 104 7.83 -1.67 19.46
CA LEU A 104 6.71 -1.39 20.34
C LEU A 104 6.64 -2.31 21.58
N ALA A 105 7.46 -3.36 21.67
CA ALA A 105 7.32 -4.39 22.71
C ALA A 105 7.43 -3.89 24.16
N GLY A 106 8.04 -2.71 24.39
CA GLY A 106 8.18 -2.09 25.71
C GLY A 106 7.21 -0.94 25.99
N TYR A 107 6.26 -0.66 25.10
CA TYR A 107 5.29 0.43 25.25
C TYR A 107 3.90 -0.13 25.55
N GLU A 108 3.08 0.65 26.24
CA GLU A 108 1.68 0.30 26.48
C GLU A 108 0.94 0.07 25.15
N PRO A 109 0.05 -0.93 25.08
CA PRO A 109 -0.74 -1.19 23.89
C PRO A 109 -1.54 0.04 23.45
N SER A 110 -1.60 0.26 22.14
CA SER A 110 -2.43 1.33 21.58
C SER A 110 -3.92 1.00 21.79
N ASN A 111 -4.69 1.99 22.23
CA ASN A 111 -6.16 1.91 22.28
C ASN A 111 -6.82 2.16 20.90
N ALA A 112 -6.03 2.42 19.86
CA ALA A 112 -6.55 2.69 18.53
C ALA A 112 -7.12 1.43 17.90
N HIS A 113 -8.27 1.57 17.21
CA HIS A 113 -8.97 0.44 16.59
C HIS A 113 -8.44 0.07 15.19
N TRP A 114 -7.64 0.94 14.57
CA TRP A 114 -6.99 0.72 13.28
C TRP A 114 -7.93 0.16 12.19
N GLY A 115 -9.10 0.80 11.98
CA GLY A 115 -10.11 0.37 11.02
C GLY A 115 -9.64 0.29 9.56
N GLY A 116 -8.51 0.90 9.22
CA GLY A 116 -7.84 0.76 7.92
C GLY A 116 -7.13 -0.59 7.69
N VAL A 117 -7.00 -1.45 8.70
CA VAL A 117 -6.29 -2.74 8.58
C VAL A 117 -6.98 -3.68 7.60
N MET A 118 -8.32 -3.83 7.66
CA MET A 118 -9.01 -4.76 6.77
C MET A 118 -8.89 -4.36 5.29
N PRO A 119 -9.12 -3.09 4.89
CA PRO A 119 -8.84 -2.63 3.53
C PRO A 119 -7.38 -2.81 3.11
N LEU A 120 -6.42 -2.59 4.02
CA LEU A 120 -5.01 -2.84 3.74
C LEU A 120 -4.77 -4.33 3.46
N MET A 121 -5.32 -5.25 4.26
CA MET A 121 -5.16 -6.69 4.04
C MET A 121 -5.75 -7.13 2.69
N VAL A 122 -6.88 -6.57 2.28
CA VAL A 122 -7.45 -6.80 0.94
C VAL A 122 -6.50 -6.30 -0.14
N TYR A 123 -5.97 -5.08 0.00
CA TYR A 123 -4.96 -4.52 -0.91
C TYR A 123 -3.72 -5.43 -1.01
N MET A 124 -3.23 -5.95 0.11
CA MET A 124 -2.10 -6.89 0.13
C MET A 124 -2.44 -8.20 -0.59
N GLY A 125 -3.62 -8.77 -0.31
CA GLY A 125 -4.09 -9.99 -0.95
C GLY A 125 -4.21 -9.84 -2.47
N ILE A 126 -4.81 -8.75 -2.94
CA ILE A 126 -4.90 -8.44 -4.38
C ILE A 126 -3.50 -8.34 -5.00
N SER A 127 -2.57 -7.66 -4.33
CA SER A 127 -1.19 -7.52 -4.81
C SER A 127 -0.48 -8.87 -4.96
N VAL A 128 -0.52 -9.72 -3.93
CA VAL A 128 0.08 -11.06 -3.95
C VAL A 128 -0.54 -11.94 -5.04
N ILE A 129 -1.89 -12.02 -5.09
CA ILE A 129 -2.59 -12.86 -6.06
C ILE A 129 -2.24 -12.43 -7.48
N THR A 130 -2.28 -11.12 -7.75
CA THR A 130 -1.96 -10.57 -9.07
C THR A 130 -0.53 -10.84 -9.47
N PHE A 131 0.42 -10.68 -8.54
CA PHE A 131 1.82 -11.00 -8.77
C PHE A 131 2.01 -12.47 -9.15
N LEU A 132 1.45 -13.40 -8.36
CA LEU A 132 1.61 -14.84 -8.61
C LEU A 132 0.99 -15.27 -9.94
N LEU A 133 -0.20 -14.76 -10.27
CA LEU A 133 -0.87 -15.04 -11.54
C LEU A 133 -0.11 -14.44 -12.73
N GLY A 134 0.37 -13.21 -12.59
CA GLY A 134 1.16 -12.53 -13.63
C GLY A 134 2.47 -13.26 -13.91
N MET A 135 3.20 -13.64 -12.85
CA MET A 135 4.42 -14.44 -12.95
C MET A 135 4.17 -15.80 -13.60
N ARG A 136 3.11 -16.51 -13.19
CA ARG A 136 2.72 -17.79 -13.80
C ARG A 136 2.43 -17.65 -15.29
N SER A 137 1.79 -16.55 -15.71
CA SER A 137 1.52 -16.29 -17.12
C SER A 137 2.80 -16.09 -17.92
N LEU A 138 3.73 -15.28 -17.42
CA LEU A 138 5.01 -15.02 -18.09
C LEU A 138 5.86 -16.30 -18.21
N LEU A 139 5.91 -17.13 -17.16
CA LEU A 139 6.64 -18.40 -17.18
C LEU A 139 6.06 -19.38 -18.20
N LYS A 140 4.73 -19.47 -18.32
CA LYS A 140 4.07 -20.34 -19.30
C LYS A 140 4.28 -19.92 -20.75
N SER A 141 4.40 -18.63 -21.00
CA SER A 141 4.62 -18.12 -22.36
C SER A 141 6.07 -18.29 -22.82
N GLY A 142 7.01 -18.58 -21.90
CA GLY A 142 8.46 -18.55 -22.13
C GLY A 142 9.15 -19.91 -22.23
N GLY A 143 8.40 -21.01 -22.10
CA GLY A 143 8.80 -22.37 -22.47
C GLY A 143 8.12 -22.79 -23.75
#